data_AF-A0AA47FH51-F1
#
_entry.id   AF-A0AA47FH51-F1
#
_cell.length_a   1.000
_cell.length_b   1.000
_cell.length_c   1.000
_cell.angle_alpha   90.00
_cell.angle_beta   90.00
_cell.angle_gamma   90.00
#
_symmetry.space_group_name_H-M   'P 1'
#
loop_
_entity.id
_entity.type
_entity.pdbx_description
1 polymer ?
#
loop_
_entity_poly.entity_id
_entity_poly.type
_entity_poly.pdbx_seq_one_letter_code
_entity_poly.pdbx_strand_id
1 'polypeptide(L)' 'MVSIPVETGVKDDLCRLADERGISVDTVVRELLARARCDERFAKLRKAMESNPPDDSYVAELRDWESEAWG' A
#
# COMPACT_ATOMS: atom_id res chain seq x y z
N MET A 1 -7.77 -12.46 21.55
CA MET A 1 -6.49 -12.96 20.99
C MET A 1 -6.84 -14.01 19.96
N VAL A 2 -6.42 -13.84 18.71
CA VAL A 2 -6.69 -14.81 17.63
C VAL A 2 -5.35 -15.45 17.26
N SER A 3 -5.32 -16.78 17.16
CA SER A 3 -4.16 -17.50 16.67
C SER A 3 -4.35 -17.79 15.19
N ILE A 4 -3.37 -17.44 14.38
CA ILE A 4 -3.37 -17.72 12.94
C ILE A 4 -2.33 -18.82 12.71
N PRO A 5 -2.72 -19.99 12.19
CA PRO A 5 -1.75 -21.02 11.85
C PRO A 5 -0.92 -20.54 10.65
N VAL A 6 0.40 -20.61 10.80
CA VAL A 6 1.37 -20.25 9.76
C VAL A 6 2.47 -21.31 9.72
N GLU A 7 3.15 -21.43 8.59
CA GLU A 7 4.32 -22.28 8.47
C GLU A 7 5.43 -21.83 9.42
N THR A 8 6.21 -22.78 9.93
CA THR A 8 7.26 -22.50 10.91
C THR A 8 8.29 -21.50 10.38
N GLY A 9 8.69 -21.60 9.11
CA GLY A 9 9.61 -20.63 8.50
C GLY A 9 9.06 -19.20 8.47
N VAL A 10 7.77 -19.04 8.13
CA VAL A 10 7.11 -17.73 8.14
C VAL A 10 7.05 -17.15 9.56
N LYS A 11 6.76 -17.99 10.55
CA LYS A 11 6.79 -17.58 11.96
C LYS A 11 8.20 -17.11 12.36
N ASP A 12 9.22 -17.87 12.02
CA ASP A 12 10.60 -17.55 12.39
C ASP A 12 11.07 -16.24 11.73
N ASP A 13 10.70 -16.00 10.47
CA ASP A 13 10.98 -14.74 9.78
C ASP A 13 10.25 -13.55 10.42
N LEU A 14 8.98 -13.72 10.83
CA LEU A 14 8.23 -12.68 11.53
C LEU A 14 8.83 -12.36 12.90
N CYS A 15 9.25 -13.38 13.64
CA CYS A 15 9.94 -13.21 14.93
C CYS A 15 11.26 -12.47 14.75
N ARG A 16 12.11 -12.91 13.80
CA ARG A 16 13.38 -12.24 13.49
C ARG A 16 13.17 -10.79 13.07
N LEU A 17 12.18 -10.51 12.22
CA LEU A 17 11.87 -9.14 11.80
C LEU A 17 11.40 -8.25 12.95
N ALA A 18 10.63 -8.83 13.89
CA ALA A 18 10.19 -8.13 15.08
C ALA A 18 11.38 -7.80 16.01
N ASP A 19 12.29 -8.77 16.20
CA ASP A 19 13.50 -8.61 16.99
C ASP A 19 14.45 -7.56 16.40
N GLU A 20 14.70 -7.61 15.07
CA GLU A 20 15.52 -6.63 14.34
C GLU A 20 15.01 -5.20 14.49
N ARG A 21 13.69 -5.03 14.63
CA ARG A 21 13.01 -3.73 14.76
C ARG A 21 12.72 -3.34 16.21
N GLY A 22 12.96 -4.22 17.17
CA GLY A 22 12.62 -3.99 18.59
C GLY A 22 11.12 -3.78 18.85
N ILE A 23 10.25 -4.39 18.03
CA ILE A 23 8.79 -4.28 18.16
C ILE A 23 8.16 -5.66 18.33
N SER A 24 6.86 -5.71 18.64
CA SER A 24 6.14 -6.98 18.74
C SER A 24 5.80 -7.57 17.38
N VAL A 25 5.69 -8.89 17.29
CA VAL A 25 5.21 -9.59 16.09
C VAL A 25 3.81 -9.12 15.68
N ASP A 26 2.92 -8.82 16.64
CA ASP A 26 1.59 -8.26 16.34
C ASP A 26 1.70 -6.90 15.61
N THR A 27 2.62 -6.05 16.05
CA THR A 27 2.90 -4.76 15.41
C THR A 27 3.39 -4.97 13.97
N VAL A 28 4.35 -5.87 13.77
CA VAL A 28 4.87 -6.22 12.43
C VAL A 28 3.74 -6.68 11.50
N VAL A 29 2.87 -7.58 11.97
CA VAL A 29 1.75 -8.10 11.19
C VAL A 29 0.76 -6.99 10.81
N ARG A 30 0.45 -6.06 11.72
CA ARG A 30 -0.42 -4.91 11.43
C ARG A 30 0.18 -3.96 10.41
N GLU A 31 1.49 -3.70 10.48
CA GLU A 31 2.18 -2.86 9.51
C GLU A 31 2.19 -3.50 8.12
N LEU A 32 2.48 -4.80 8.03
CA LEU A 32 2.43 -5.54 6.78
C LEU A 32 1.02 -5.54 6.19
N LEU A 33 -0.01 -5.69 7.02
CA LEU A 33 -1.41 -5.60 6.58
C LEU A 33 -1.75 -4.20 6.05
N ALA A 34 -1.32 -3.14 6.72
CA ALA A 34 -1.53 -1.77 6.26
C ALA A 34 -0.85 -1.53 4.91
N ARG A 35 0.37 -2.04 4.73
CA ARG A 35 1.12 -1.94 3.49
C ARG A 35 0.44 -2.69 2.34
N ALA A 36 0.01 -3.93 2.59
CA ALA A 36 -0.72 -4.72 1.60
C ALA A 36 -2.03 -4.03 1.15
N ARG A 37 -2.75 -3.37 2.06
CA ARG A 37 -3.94 -2.57 1.71
C ARG A 37 -3.60 -1.36 0.85
N CYS A 38 -2.48 -0.68 1.12
CA CYS A 38 -2.01 0.41 0.26
C CYS A 38 -1.66 -0.10 -1.14
N ASP A 39 -0.93 -1.21 -1.23
CA ASP A 39 -0.54 -1.81 -2.51
C ASP A 39 -1.77 -2.25 -3.32
N GLU A 40 -2.79 -2.82 -2.67
CA GLU A 40 -4.06 -3.17 -3.30
C GLU A 40 -4.79 -1.94 -3.86
N ARG A 41 -4.81 -0.83 -3.11
CA ARG A 41 -5.41 0.43 -3.58
C ARG A 41 -4.70 0.98 -4.81
N PHE A 42 -3.38 0.97 -4.83
CA PHE A 42 -2.60 1.40 -6.00
C PHE A 42 -2.79 0.48 -7.20
N ALA A 43 -2.86 -0.84 -6.98
CA ALA A 43 -3.15 -1.80 -8.03
C ALA A 43 -4.54 -1.57 -8.65
N LYS A 44 -5.55 -1.29 -7.82
CA LYS A 44 -6.91 -0.94 -8.28
C LYS A 44 -6.92 0.35 -9.09
N LEU A 45 -6.25 1.39 -8.61
CA LEU A 45 -6.13 2.66 -9.34
C LEU A 45 -5.48 2.45 -10.70
N ARG A 46 -4.33 1.76 -10.75
CA ARG A 46 -3.61 1.48 -12.00
C ARG A 46 -4.52 0.75 -12.99
N LYS A 47 -5.18 -0.32 -12.55
CA LYS A 47 -6.10 -1.08 -13.40
C LYS A 47 -7.25 -0.22 -13.92
N ALA A 48 -7.78 0.68 -13.09
CA ALA A 48 -8.83 1.61 -13.52
C ALA A 48 -8.34 2.58 -14.59
N MET A 49 -7.13 3.15 -14.42
CA MET A 49 -6.51 4.02 -15.43
C MET A 49 -6.14 3.27 -16.72
N GLU A 50 -5.74 2.00 -16.64
CA GLU A 50 -5.51 1.16 -17.82
C GLU A 50 -6.81 0.87 -18.58
N SER A 51 -7.90 0.62 -17.85
CA SER A 51 -9.21 0.29 -18.43
C SER A 51 -9.95 1.51 -18.96
N ASN A 52 -9.73 2.67 -18.35
CA ASN A 52 -10.26 3.96 -18.74
C ASN A 52 -9.13 5.00 -18.71
N PRO A 53 -8.34 5.09 -19.80
CA PRO A 53 -7.24 6.04 -19.88
C PRO A 53 -7.74 7.47 -19.68
N PRO A 54 -6.93 8.34 -19.07
CA PRO A 54 -7.27 9.75 -18.97
C PRO A 54 -7.51 10.35 -20.36
N ASP A 55 -8.59 11.09 -20.49
CA ASP A 55 -8.94 11.77 -21.73
C ASP A 55 -8.34 13.18 -21.78
N ASP A 56 -8.56 13.87 -22.90
CA ASP A 56 -8.03 15.22 -23.11
C ASP A 56 -8.56 16.22 -22.06
N SER A 57 -9.74 15.98 -21.48
CA SER A 57 -10.29 16.85 -20.43
C SER A 57 -9.53 16.70 -19.11
N TYR A 58 -9.16 15.47 -18.75
CA TYR A 58 -8.31 15.20 -17.59
C TYR A 58 -6.93 15.85 -17.75
N VAL A 59 -6.34 15.78 -18.96
CA VAL A 59 -5.02 16.38 -19.22
C VAL A 59 -5.06 17.91 -19.17
N ALA A 60 -6.16 18.51 -19.65
CA ALA A 60 -6.37 19.95 -19.53
C ALA A 60 -6.49 20.39 -18.06
N GLU A 61 -7.29 19.68 -17.25
CA GLU A 61 -7.43 19.96 -15.82
C GLU A 61 -6.09 19.79 -15.07
N LEU A 62 -5.32 18.75 -15.38
CA LEU A 62 -3.99 18.54 -14.81
C LEU A 62 -3.04 19.71 -15.12
N ARG A 63 -3.06 20.22 -16.35
CA ARG A 63 -2.24 21.38 -16.75
C ARG A 63 -2.64 22.65 -16.01
N ASP A 64 -3.93 22.86 -15.80
CA ASP A 64 -4.43 24.00 -15.03
C ASP A 64 -3.96 23.88 -13.57
N TRP A 65 -3.95 22.67 -13.00
CA TRP A 65 -3.45 22.41 -11.65
C TRP A 65 -1.93 22.56 -11.50
N GLU A 66 -1.15 22.21 -12.51
CA GLU A 66 0.31 22.34 -12.49
C GLU A 66 0.77 23.76 -12.80
N SER A 67 -0.06 24.55 -13.47
CA SER A 67 0.15 25.98 -13.56
C SER A 67 -0.07 26.56 -12.16
N GLU A 68 0.94 27.22 -11.57
CA GLU A 68 0.85 27.89 -10.26
C GLU A 68 -0.19 29.05 -10.21
N ALA A 69 -1.16 29.05 -11.13
CA ALA A 69 -2.25 29.99 -11.29
C ALA A 69 -3.37 29.83 -10.23
N TRP A 70 -3.15 29.02 -9.18
CA TRP A 70 -4.02 28.89 -8.00
C TRP A 70 -4.02 30.12 -7.09
N GLY A 71 -3.92 31.33 -7.68
CA GLY A 71 -4.00 32.60 -6.96
C GLY A 71 -5.35 32.83 -6.31
#